data_AF-A0A0A0B736-F1
#
_entry.id   AF-A0A0A0B736-F1
#
_cell.length_a   1.000
_cell.length_b   1.000
_cell.length_c   1.000
_cell.angle_alpha   90.00
_cell.angle_beta   90.00
_cell.angle_gamma   90.00
#
_symmetry.space_group_name_H-M   'P 1'
#
loop_
_entity.id
_entity.type
_entity.pdbx_description
1 polymer ?
#
loop_
_entity_poly.entity_id
_entity_poly.type
_entity_poly.pdbx_seq_one_letter_code
_entity_poly.pdbx_strand_id
1 'polypeptide(L)'
;MTTTTSRTASRAPANVGRSRLTLVAAPGRSAPRDDERARPRERNALAGVAAGPLGATTGRLAGPAERPGVDAPRAHRDDAGRRDWVRRVLGVTVAVHARGPAAHTPDADGAVRSMFAQLSAVERLVGTDRPGSQLSRLASGDLPLAEAHPVLRELHELCVAAHVRTDGSVDAWAGQDGPEGVFAPGGLVTTWALERAARHLADVAGAAFAVEAGGDLLLRGAQPAGASPRAADRPATGSAGIDPDDCGDLTTGDDAATPASGDVEPWRVEIEHPRDRRLVLATLPVREGGVATAVASGDASVVDLRSGIPEPTVLAATVVGPSLVWSDVWARTAVARGTSAVEWVATLRGTRGLLALADGTVHRWHTPG
;
A
#
# COMPACT_ATOMS: atom_id res chain seq x y z
N MET A 1 -35.95 -48.54 -13.59
CA MET A 1 -35.42 -47.43 -14.39
C MET A 1 -35.17 -46.27 -13.44
N THR A 2 -33.91 -46.08 -13.08
CA THR A 2 -33.38 -45.05 -12.18
C THR A 2 -32.97 -43.84 -13.01
N THR A 3 -33.43 -42.65 -12.65
CA THR A 3 -32.98 -41.38 -13.23
C THR A 3 -32.23 -40.59 -12.17
N THR A 4 -30.92 -40.49 -12.35
CA THR A 4 -29.96 -39.79 -11.48
C THR A 4 -29.90 -38.32 -11.87
N THR A 5 -30.36 -37.43 -10.99
CA THR A 5 -30.21 -35.97 -11.13
C THR A 5 -28.81 -35.57 -10.69
N SER A 6 -27.94 -35.20 -11.64
CA SER A 6 -26.61 -34.67 -11.33
C SER A 6 -26.70 -33.25 -10.78
N ARG A 7 -26.34 -33.12 -9.51
CA ARG A 7 -26.16 -31.86 -8.78
C ARG A 7 -24.81 -31.28 -9.18
N THR A 8 -24.82 -30.20 -9.97
CA THR A 8 -23.62 -29.41 -10.27
C THR A 8 -23.09 -28.81 -8.97
N ALA A 9 -21.92 -29.28 -8.53
CA ALA A 9 -21.24 -28.77 -7.36
C ALA A 9 -20.84 -27.31 -7.60
N SER A 10 -21.33 -26.42 -6.74
CA SER A 10 -20.86 -25.03 -6.63
C SER A 10 -19.37 -25.05 -6.35
N ARG A 11 -18.58 -24.66 -7.36
CA ARG A 11 -17.14 -24.55 -7.29
C ARG A 11 -16.83 -23.29 -6.48
N ALA A 12 -16.19 -23.47 -5.31
CA ALA A 12 -15.73 -22.37 -4.48
C ALA A 12 -14.87 -21.40 -5.32
N PRO A 13 -14.99 -20.08 -5.13
CA PRO A 13 -14.19 -19.11 -5.87
C PRO A 13 -12.71 -19.38 -5.59
N ALA A 14 -11.93 -19.49 -6.67
CA ALA A 14 -10.48 -19.57 -6.57
C ALA A 14 -9.97 -18.30 -5.89
N ASN A 15 -8.98 -18.43 -5.03
CA ASN A 15 -8.40 -17.32 -4.28
C ASN A 15 -7.62 -16.43 -5.28
N VAL A 16 -8.29 -15.42 -5.84
CA VAL A 16 -7.73 -14.52 -6.86
C VAL A 16 -6.57 -13.75 -6.26
N GLY A 17 -5.38 -14.00 -6.81
CA GLY A 17 -4.14 -13.55 -6.25
C GLY A 17 -3.85 -12.08 -6.53
N ARG A 18 -4.37 -11.17 -5.71
CA ARG A 18 -3.92 -9.75 -5.71
C ARG A 18 -2.40 -9.66 -5.54
N SER A 19 -1.73 -8.81 -6.32
CA SER A 19 -0.33 -8.43 -6.04
C SER A 19 -0.27 -7.84 -4.63
N ARG A 20 0.72 -8.27 -3.85
CA ARG A 20 0.91 -7.78 -2.49
C ARG A 20 2.00 -6.72 -2.49
N LEU A 21 1.80 -5.65 -1.75
CA LEU A 21 2.88 -4.75 -1.39
C LEU A 21 3.52 -5.28 -0.11
N THR A 22 4.84 -5.49 -0.14
CA THR A 22 5.57 -5.94 1.04
C THR A 22 6.31 -4.76 1.65
N LEU A 23 6.03 -4.49 2.92
CA LEU A 23 6.70 -3.45 3.69
C LEU A 23 8.00 -4.00 4.29
N VAL A 24 9.14 -3.48 3.84
CA VAL A 24 10.44 -3.94 4.32
C VAL A 24 10.96 -3.03 5.43
N ALA A 25 11.44 -3.66 6.50
CA ALA A 25 12.28 -3.02 7.49
C ALA A 25 13.62 -2.66 6.83
N ALA A 26 13.87 -1.38 6.56
CA ALA A 26 15.17 -0.97 6.06
C ALA A 26 16.29 -1.40 7.03
N PRO A 27 17.44 -1.92 6.53
CA PRO A 27 18.62 -2.11 7.36
C PRO A 27 19.16 -0.73 7.75
N GLY A 28 19.34 -0.50 9.06
CA GLY A 28 19.86 0.75 9.58
C GLY A 28 21.19 1.12 8.92
N ARG A 29 21.30 2.36 8.43
CA ARG A 29 22.56 2.87 7.87
C ARG A 29 23.65 2.79 8.93
N SER A 30 24.70 2.02 8.66
CA SER A 30 25.95 2.12 9.40
C SER A 30 26.52 3.53 9.20
N ALA A 31 26.85 4.22 10.29
CA ALA A 31 27.56 5.49 10.25
C ALA A 31 28.85 5.37 9.44
N PRO A 32 29.28 6.41 8.71
CA PRO A 32 30.59 6.40 8.06
C PRO A 32 31.65 6.25 9.15
N ARG A 33 32.57 5.30 8.98
CA ARG A 33 33.74 5.17 9.84
C ARG A 33 34.52 6.47 9.76
N ASP A 34 34.79 7.08 10.91
CA ASP A 34 35.75 8.17 11.02
C ASP A 34 37.09 7.68 10.48
N ASP A 35 37.48 8.21 9.31
CA ASP A 35 38.81 8.01 8.76
C ASP A 35 39.80 8.76 9.64
N GLU A 36 40.71 7.97 10.20
CA GLU A 36 41.73 8.37 11.14
C GLU A 36 42.65 9.43 10.53
N ARG A 37 42.72 10.59 11.20
CA ARG A 37 43.59 11.71 10.84
C ARG A 37 45.05 11.28 10.83
N ALA A 38 45.64 11.33 9.63
CA ALA A 38 46.97 11.81 9.28
C ALA A 38 48.04 11.88 10.39
N ARG A 39 49.15 11.14 10.20
CA ARG A 39 50.55 11.56 10.52
C ARG A 39 51.57 10.81 9.61
N PRO A 40 52.80 11.34 9.45
CA PRO A 40 53.38 11.59 8.13
C PRO A 40 54.43 10.59 7.64
N ARG A 41 54.75 10.77 6.35
CA ARG A 41 55.75 10.11 5.50
C ARG A 41 57.11 9.86 6.16
N GLU A 42 57.59 8.63 6.05
CA GLU A 42 59.02 8.32 5.93
C GLU A 42 59.28 7.42 4.72
N ARG A 43 60.51 7.54 4.21
CA ARG A 43 60.96 7.29 2.84
C ARG A 43 62.01 6.18 2.85
N ASN A 44 62.17 5.50 1.70
CA ASN A 44 63.26 4.55 1.31
C ASN A 44 63.12 3.10 1.82
N ALA A 45 63.46 2.03 1.09
CA ALA A 45 64.00 1.85 -0.25
C ALA A 45 63.88 0.36 -0.70
N LEU A 46 63.75 0.18 -2.04
CA LEU A 46 64.37 -0.81 -2.95
C LEU A 46 64.40 -2.34 -2.68
N ALA A 47 64.29 -3.05 -3.82
CA ALA A 47 64.57 -4.47 -4.17
C ALA A 47 63.32 -5.39 -4.15
N GLY A 48 62.98 -6.19 -5.15
CA GLY A 48 63.58 -6.52 -6.45
C GLY A 48 63.36 -8.03 -6.76
N VAL A 49 62.85 -8.34 -7.97
CA VAL A 49 63.01 -9.63 -8.72
C VAL A 49 62.15 -10.83 -8.20
N ALA A 50 61.51 -11.75 -8.95
CA ALA A 50 61.53 -12.24 -10.34
C ALA A 50 60.21 -12.95 -10.76
N ALA A 51 60.07 -13.22 -12.07
CA ALA A 51 59.05 -13.98 -12.81
C ALA A 51 59.04 -15.51 -12.53
N GLY A 52 57.89 -16.22 -12.47
CA GLY A 52 57.17 -16.92 -13.58
C GLY A 52 57.29 -18.47 -13.41
N PRO A 53 56.65 -19.38 -14.20
CA PRO A 53 55.32 -19.40 -14.84
C PRO A 53 54.50 -20.72 -14.60
N LEU A 54 53.26 -20.74 -15.13
CA LEU A 54 52.34 -21.83 -15.57
C LEU A 54 52.56 -23.31 -15.17
N GLY A 55 51.47 -23.96 -14.73
CA GLY A 55 51.30 -25.42 -14.75
C GLY A 55 49.87 -25.86 -14.42
N ALA A 56 49.18 -26.46 -15.40
CA ALA A 56 47.89 -27.12 -15.24
C ALA A 56 48.09 -28.56 -14.75
N THR A 57 47.29 -29.03 -13.79
CA THR A 57 47.09 -30.46 -13.55
C THR A 57 45.74 -30.75 -12.92
N THR A 58 45.00 -31.63 -13.59
CA THR A 58 43.85 -32.40 -13.12
C THR A 58 44.20 -33.29 -11.91
N GLY A 59 43.33 -33.35 -10.91
CA GLY A 59 43.43 -34.28 -9.78
C GLY A 59 42.11 -34.41 -9.01
N ARG A 60 41.75 -35.65 -8.68
CA ARG A 60 40.42 -36.15 -8.34
C ARG A 60 40.15 -36.19 -6.81
N LEU A 61 38.89 -35.97 -6.46
CA LEU A 61 38.12 -36.31 -5.24
C LEU A 61 38.84 -36.90 -4.01
N ALA A 62 38.72 -36.19 -2.89
CA ALA A 62 38.63 -36.75 -1.54
C ALA A 62 37.56 -35.95 -0.76
N GLY A 63 36.56 -36.64 -0.18
CA GLY A 63 35.63 -36.07 0.79
C GLY A 63 35.90 -36.65 2.19
N PRO A 64 35.04 -36.37 3.19
CA PRO A 64 34.34 -35.13 3.49
C PRO A 64 35.05 -34.39 4.63
N ALA A 65 35.41 -33.12 4.45
CA ALA A 65 35.89 -32.28 5.55
C ALA A 65 34.70 -31.77 6.38
N GLU A 66 34.82 -31.91 7.68
CA GLU A 66 33.85 -31.57 8.72
C GLU A 66 33.30 -30.15 8.60
N ARG A 67 31.99 -30.02 8.85
CA ARG A 67 31.27 -28.74 8.87
C ARG A 67 31.77 -27.87 10.03
N PRO A 68 32.26 -26.64 9.80
CA PRO A 68 32.35 -25.66 10.87
C PRO A 68 30.92 -25.28 11.31
N GLY A 69 30.74 -25.22 12.62
CA GLY A 69 29.45 -25.15 13.30
C GLY A 69 28.51 -24.06 12.78
N VAL A 70 27.23 -24.41 12.82
CA VAL A 70 26.09 -23.49 12.71
C VAL A 70 26.30 -22.37 13.73
N ASP A 71 26.68 -21.19 13.24
CA ASP A 71 26.61 -19.98 14.05
C ASP A 71 25.15 -19.81 14.50
N ALA A 72 24.96 -19.87 15.82
CA ALA A 72 23.72 -19.58 16.50
C ALA A 72 23.14 -18.24 16.02
N PRO A 73 21.79 -18.07 16.02
CA PRO A 73 21.16 -16.85 15.53
C PRO A 73 21.75 -15.64 16.24
N ARG A 74 22.42 -14.78 15.46
CA ARG A 74 22.86 -13.46 15.92
C ARG A 74 21.62 -12.74 16.41
N ALA A 75 21.55 -12.50 17.71
CA ALA A 75 20.51 -11.73 18.35
C ALA A 75 20.27 -10.43 17.55
N HIS A 76 19.04 -10.24 17.12
CA HIS A 76 18.55 -9.06 16.41
C HIS A 76 18.63 -7.88 17.37
N ARG A 77 19.79 -7.20 17.43
CA ARG A 77 19.91 -5.93 18.14
C ARG A 77 19.24 -4.86 17.28
N ASP A 78 18.19 -4.27 17.85
CA ASP A 78 17.43 -3.06 17.46
C ASP A 78 15.97 -3.27 16.96
N ASP A 79 15.21 -4.14 17.64
CA ASP A 79 13.73 -4.21 17.56
C ASP A 79 13.03 -3.25 18.56
N ALA A 80 13.79 -2.48 19.35
CA ALA A 80 13.31 -1.70 20.50
C ALA A 80 12.41 -0.49 20.16
N GLY A 81 12.09 -0.27 18.89
CA GLY A 81 11.25 0.83 18.42
C GLY A 81 10.28 0.40 17.32
N ARG A 82 9.94 -0.89 17.23
CA ARG A 82 9.02 -1.44 16.24
C ARG A 82 7.90 -2.19 16.92
N ARG A 83 6.67 -1.96 16.47
CA ARG A 83 5.51 -2.66 17.00
C ARG A 83 4.45 -2.89 15.94
N ASP A 84 3.87 -4.07 15.97
CA ASP A 84 2.83 -4.48 15.03
C ASP A 84 1.53 -4.84 15.74
N TRP A 85 0.41 -4.50 15.12
CA TRP A 85 -0.93 -4.95 15.49
C TRP A 85 -1.60 -5.50 14.25
N VAL A 86 -2.25 -6.65 14.36
CA VAL A 86 -2.93 -7.30 13.24
C VAL A 86 -4.34 -7.65 13.64
N ARG A 87 -5.32 -7.30 12.81
CA ARG A 87 -6.72 -7.68 13.02
C ARG A 87 -7.43 -7.89 11.70
N ARG A 88 -8.34 -8.87 11.65
CA ARG A 88 -9.28 -9.01 10.54
C ARG A 88 -10.46 -8.06 10.72
N VAL A 89 -10.74 -7.23 9.72
CA VAL A 89 -11.88 -6.29 9.66
C VAL A 89 -12.12 -5.87 8.21
N LEU A 90 -13.35 -5.53 7.84
CA LEU A 90 -13.77 -5.22 6.46
C LEU A 90 -13.49 -6.38 5.50
N GLY A 91 -13.62 -7.61 5.98
CA GLY A 91 -13.34 -8.82 5.19
C GLY A 91 -11.86 -9.08 4.90
N VAL A 92 -10.95 -8.18 5.27
CA VAL A 92 -9.51 -8.26 5.00
C VAL A 92 -8.68 -8.32 6.29
N THR A 93 -7.44 -8.78 6.19
CA THR A 93 -6.45 -8.61 7.27
C THR A 93 -5.87 -7.22 7.19
N VAL A 94 -5.98 -6.46 8.28
CA VAL A 94 -5.37 -5.14 8.43
C VAL A 94 -4.21 -5.27 9.41
N ALA A 95 -3.01 -4.86 8.97
CA ALA A 95 -1.82 -4.78 9.80
C ALA A 95 -1.44 -3.31 10.00
N VAL A 96 -1.09 -2.94 11.23
CA VAL A 96 -0.57 -1.62 11.59
C VAL A 96 0.85 -1.83 12.11
N HIS A 97 1.80 -1.14 11.51
CA HIS A 97 3.21 -1.16 11.88
C HIS A 97 3.59 0.22 12.40
N ALA A 98 4.12 0.29 13.62
CA ALA A 98 4.67 1.50 14.20
C ALA A 98 6.20 1.44 14.25
N ARG A 99 6.84 2.59 14.04
CA ARG A 99 8.28 2.81 14.21
C ARG A 99 8.54 4.05 15.05
N GLY A 100 9.52 4.00 15.94
CA GLY A 100 9.98 5.15 16.72
C GLY A 100 9.80 4.98 18.23
N PRO A 101 10.32 5.91 19.03
CA PRO A 101 10.32 5.82 20.50
C PRO A 101 8.92 5.72 21.11
N ALA A 102 7.89 6.25 20.43
CA ALA A 102 6.52 6.17 20.91
C ALA A 102 5.77 4.89 20.50
N ALA A 103 6.39 3.97 19.73
CA ALA A 103 5.70 2.78 19.20
C ALA A 103 5.12 1.85 20.31
N HIS A 104 5.74 1.82 21.49
CA HIS A 104 5.32 0.97 22.62
C HIS A 104 4.59 1.75 23.72
N THR A 105 4.18 3.00 23.48
CA THR A 105 3.49 3.79 24.51
C THR A 105 2.01 3.42 24.60
N PRO A 106 1.37 3.68 25.76
CA PRO A 106 -0.07 3.58 25.91
C PRO A 106 -0.86 4.46 24.91
N ASP A 107 -0.28 5.57 24.47
CA ASP A 107 -0.89 6.47 23.48
C ASP A 107 -0.96 5.79 22.10
N ALA A 108 0.11 5.13 21.67
CA ALA A 108 0.10 4.32 20.44
C ALA A 108 -0.94 3.20 20.52
N ASP A 109 -1.05 2.52 21.68
CA ASP A 109 -2.10 1.53 21.91
C ASP A 109 -3.51 2.11 21.84
N GLY A 110 -3.72 3.28 22.45
CA GLY A 110 -5.01 3.98 22.43
C GLY A 110 -5.41 4.41 21.02
N ALA A 111 -4.46 4.92 20.25
CA ALA A 111 -4.64 5.33 18.87
C ALA A 111 -5.02 4.14 17.96
N VAL A 112 -4.24 3.06 18.01
CA VAL A 112 -4.49 1.84 17.22
C VAL A 112 -5.81 1.19 17.61
N ARG A 113 -6.15 1.16 18.91
CA ARG A 113 -7.45 0.66 19.38
C ARG A 113 -8.61 1.50 18.83
N SER A 114 -8.48 2.83 18.83
CA SER A 114 -9.51 3.74 18.29
C SER A 114 -9.69 3.57 16.78
N MET A 115 -8.58 3.49 16.04
CA MET A 115 -8.59 3.17 14.61
C MET A 115 -9.35 1.88 14.32
N PHE A 116 -9.01 0.78 15.00
CA PHE A 116 -9.69 -0.49 14.82
C PHE A 116 -11.16 -0.45 15.26
N ALA A 117 -11.51 0.30 16.31
CA ALA A 117 -12.89 0.49 16.71
C ALA A 117 -13.71 1.20 15.61
N GLN A 118 -13.15 2.22 14.96
CA GLN A 118 -13.78 2.90 13.83
C GLN A 118 -13.95 1.96 12.64
N LEU A 119 -12.93 1.17 12.27
CA LEU A 119 -13.05 0.18 11.19
C LEU A 119 -14.16 -0.86 11.47
N SER A 120 -14.29 -1.33 12.71
CA SER A 120 -15.39 -2.22 13.11
C SER A 120 -16.76 -1.54 13.02
N ALA A 121 -16.84 -0.24 13.29
CA ALA A 121 -18.09 0.51 13.17
C ALA A 121 -18.52 0.64 11.71
N VAL A 122 -17.58 0.93 10.81
CA VAL A 122 -17.83 0.93 9.36
C VAL A 122 -18.27 -0.45 8.89
N GLU A 123 -17.58 -1.52 9.30
CA GLU A 123 -17.92 -2.90 8.90
C GLU A 123 -19.35 -3.31 9.29
N ARG A 124 -19.89 -2.80 10.39
CA ARG A 124 -21.31 -3.06 10.75
C ARG A 124 -22.29 -2.41 9.77
N LEU A 125 -21.91 -1.28 9.17
CA LEU A 125 -22.74 -0.57 8.18
C LEU A 125 -22.63 -1.17 6.78
N VAL A 126 -21.43 -1.62 6.39
CA VAL A 126 -21.10 -2.02 5.02
C VAL A 126 -20.91 -3.52 4.81
N GLY A 127 -21.09 -4.34 5.85
CA GLY A 127 -20.93 -5.80 5.74
C GLY A 127 -21.95 -6.40 4.77
N THR A 128 -21.49 -6.74 3.56
CA THR A 128 -22.33 -7.29 2.48
C THR A 128 -22.82 -8.71 2.78
N ASP A 129 -22.08 -9.45 3.61
CA ASP A 129 -22.40 -10.79 4.10
C ASP A 129 -23.26 -10.78 5.37
N ARG A 130 -23.63 -9.60 5.89
CA ARG A 130 -24.46 -9.45 7.08
C ARG A 130 -25.89 -9.06 6.67
N PRO A 131 -26.85 -10.00 6.70
CA PRO A 131 -28.25 -9.68 6.54
C PRO A 131 -28.65 -8.59 7.54
N GLY A 132 -29.10 -7.45 7.04
CA GLY A 132 -29.50 -6.30 7.86
C GLY A 132 -28.47 -5.18 8.00
N SER A 133 -27.27 -5.29 7.41
CA SER A 133 -26.40 -4.12 7.27
C SER A 133 -27.12 -3.02 6.48
N GLN A 134 -26.80 -1.75 6.76
CA GLN A 134 -27.44 -0.65 6.04
C GLN A 134 -27.08 -0.64 4.55
N LEU A 135 -25.87 -1.09 4.16
CA LEU A 135 -25.51 -1.27 2.76
C LEU A 135 -26.38 -2.34 2.09
N SER A 136 -26.59 -3.49 2.72
CA SER A 136 -27.47 -4.53 2.17
C SER A 136 -28.91 -4.04 2.03
N ARG A 137 -29.40 -3.24 2.98
CA ARG A 137 -30.74 -2.61 2.92
C ARG A 137 -30.85 -1.51 1.86
N LEU A 138 -29.78 -0.75 1.62
CA LEU A 138 -29.70 0.18 0.49
C LEU A 138 -29.76 -0.57 -0.83
N ALA A 139 -28.97 -1.66 -0.94
CA ALA A 139 -28.91 -2.50 -2.13
C ALA A 139 -30.25 -3.19 -2.46
N SER A 140 -31.03 -3.57 -1.45
CA SER A 140 -32.38 -4.16 -1.63
C SER A 140 -33.49 -3.13 -1.82
N GLY A 141 -33.22 -1.84 -1.57
CA GLY A 141 -34.24 -0.77 -1.59
C GLY A 141 -35.05 -0.62 -0.28
N ASP A 142 -34.72 -1.37 0.77
CA ASP A 142 -35.38 -1.35 2.09
C ASP A 142 -34.94 -0.17 2.99
N LEU A 143 -34.01 0.65 2.52
CA LEU A 143 -33.52 1.86 3.18
C LEU A 143 -33.25 2.92 2.11
N PRO A 144 -33.94 4.08 2.11
CA PRO A 144 -33.59 5.17 1.21
C PRO A 144 -32.25 5.81 1.62
N LEU A 145 -31.45 6.24 0.63
CA LEU A 145 -30.13 6.84 0.87
C LEU A 145 -30.18 8.07 1.80
N ALA A 146 -31.24 8.88 1.70
CA ALA A 146 -31.42 10.06 2.53
C ALA A 146 -31.53 9.74 4.03
N GLU A 147 -32.02 8.55 4.38
CA GLU A 147 -32.16 8.06 5.76
C GLU A 147 -30.97 7.21 6.21
N ALA A 148 -30.05 6.88 5.30
CA ALA A 148 -28.88 6.09 5.61
C ALA A 148 -27.89 6.86 6.51
N HIS A 149 -27.10 6.08 7.25
CA HIS A 149 -26.03 6.60 8.10
C HIS A 149 -25.11 7.54 7.29
N PRO A 150 -24.63 8.66 7.86
CA PRO A 150 -23.80 9.64 7.13
C PRO A 150 -22.61 9.02 6.37
N VAL A 151 -21.96 8.01 6.95
CA VAL A 151 -20.89 7.23 6.29
C VAL A 151 -21.31 6.65 4.94
N LEU A 152 -22.53 6.13 4.81
CA LEU A 152 -23.01 5.56 3.54
C LEU A 152 -23.32 6.66 2.51
N ARG A 153 -23.78 7.82 2.97
CA ARG A 153 -23.97 8.99 2.09
C ARG A 153 -22.63 9.53 1.58
N GLU A 154 -21.64 9.66 2.47
CA GLU A 154 -20.26 10.04 2.11
C GLU A 154 -19.63 9.04 1.12
N LEU A 155 -19.80 7.73 1.37
CA LEU A 155 -19.32 6.69 0.45
C LEU A 155 -20.02 6.74 -0.91
N HIS A 156 -21.33 6.99 -0.93
CA HIS A 156 -22.07 7.14 -2.17
C HIS A 156 -21.56 8.36 -2.98
N GLU A 157 -21.41 9.52 -2.34
CA GLU A 157 -20.84 10.72 -2.96
C GLU A 157 -19.43 10.47 -3.51
N LEU A 158 -18.57 9.77 -2.75
CA LEU A 158 -17.24 9.36 -3.20
C LEU A 158 -17.30 8.48 -4.45
N CYS A 159 -18.21 7.49 -4.49
CA CYS A 159 -18.36 6.59 -5.63
C CYS A 159 -18.86 7.35 -6.87
N VAL A 160 -19.77 8.31 -6.71
CA VAL A 160 -20.20 9.21 -7.81
C VAL A 160 -19.02 10.02 -8.32
N ALA A 161 -18.23 10.62 -7.43
CA ALA A 161 -17.05 11.41 -7.81
C ALA A 161 -16.01 10.55 -8.54
N ALA A 162 -15.75 9.33 -8.06
CA ALA A 162 -14.85 8.39 -8.72
C ALA A 162 -15.36 8.00 -10.11
N HIS A 163 -16.65 7.70 -10.25
CA HIS A 163 -17.27 7.38 -11.54
C HIS A 163 -17.10 8.51 -12.55
N VAL A 164 -17.44 9.75 -12.18
CA VAL A 164 -17.31 10.92 -13.05
C VAL A 164 -15.87 11.17 -13.47
N ARG A 165 -14.93 11.15 -12.53
CA ARG A 165 -13.52 11.50 -12.83
C ARG A 165 -12.77 10.43 -13.61
N THR A 166 -13.28 9.21 -13.63
CA THR A 166 -12.65 8.08 -14.31
C THR A 166 -13.35 7.73 -15.62
N ASP A 167 -14.28 8.59 -16.09
CA ASP A 167 -15.15 8.34 -17.23
C ASP A 167 -15.83 6.95 -17.13
N GLY A 168 -16.28 6.59 -15.93
CA GLY A 168 -16.94 5.32 -15.63
C GLY A 168 -16.02 4.11 -15.46
N SER A 169 -14.69 4.29 -15.49
CA SER A 169 -13.75 3.16 -15.31
C SER A 169 -13.81 2.58 -13.89
N VAL A 170 -14.18 3.39 -12.89
CA VAL A 170 -14.47 2.95 -11.53
C VAL A 170 -15.95 3.20 -11.27
N ASP A 171 -16.73 2.13 -11.27
CA ASP A 171 -18.19 2.19 -11.17
C ASP A 171 -18.72 1.24 -10.09
N ALA A 172 -19.30 1.81 -9.03
CA ALA A 172 -19.90 1.08 -7.93
C ALA A 172 -21.27 0.46 -8.27
N TRP A 173 -21.82 0.71 -9.46
CA TRP A 173 -23.11 0.21 -9.92
C TRP A 173 -23.00 -0.77 -11.08
N ALA A 174 -21.78 -1.06 -11.57
CA ALA A 174 -21.54 -1.95 -12.71
C ALA A 174 -21.89 -3.42 -12.47
N GLY A 175 -22.33 -3.82 -11.27
CA GLY A 175 -22.71 -5.20 -10.97
C GLY A 175 -21.54 -6.20 -10.94
N GLN A 176 -20.32 -5.75 -10.63
CA GLN A 176 -19.15 -6.65 -10.57
C GLN A 176 -19.30 -7.77 -9.52
N ASP A 177 -19.91 -7.44 -8.38
CA ASP A 177 -20.13 -8.35 -7.25
C ASP A 177 -21.63 -8.58 -6.95
N GLY A 178 -22.53 -8.17 -7.87
CA GLY A 178 -23.96 -8.15 -7.63
C GLY A 178 -24.79 -7.81 -8.87
N PRO A 179 -26.10 -7.56 -8.73
CA PRO A 179 -26.93 -7.15 -9.86
C PRO A 179 -26.46 -5.79 -10.40
N GLU A 180 -26.48 -5.63 -11.72
CA GLU A 180 -26.23 -4.33 -12.35
C GLU A 180 -27.22 -3.27 -11.83
N GLY A 181 -26.74 -2.05 -11.62
CA GLY A 181 -27.52 -0.94 -11.06
C GLY A 181 -27.64 -0.94 -9.54
N VAL A 182 -27.16 -1.99 -8.85
CA VAL A 182 -27.15 -2.05 -7.38
C VAL A 182 -25.88 -1.43 -6.84
N PHE A 183 -26.01 -0.55 -5.84
CA PHE A 183 -24.87 0.12 -5.22
C PHE A 183 -23.99 -0.87 -4.44
N ALA A 184 -22.78 -1.08 -4.93
CA ALA A 184 -21.75 -1.95 -4.39
C ALA A 184 -20.38 -1.24 -4.45
N PRO A 185 -19.99 -0.48 -3.41
CA PRO A 185 -18.77 0.32 -3.41
C PRO A 185 -17.46 -0.49 -3.43
N GLY A 186 -17.53 -1.82 -3.27
CA GLY A 186 -16.40 -2.74 -3.44
C GLY A 186 -15.15 -2.34 -2.64
N GLY A 187 -13.99 -2.38 -3.30
CA GLY A 187 -12.69 -2.06 -2.69
C GLY A 187 -12.56 -0.60 -2.21
N LEU A 188 -13.37 0.32 -2.74
CA LEU A 188 -13.36 1.74 -2.36
C LEU A 188 -13.74 1.97 -0.90
N VAL A 189 -14.63 1.11 -0.36
CA VAL A 189 -14.99 1.13 1.07
C VAL A 189 -13.77 0.88 1.95
N THR A 190 -12.89 -0.04 1.55
CA THR A 190 -11.72 -0.41 2.35
C THR A 190 -10.71 0.73 2.39
N THR A 191 -10.34 1.28 1.25
CA THR A 191 -9.35 2.38 1.18
C THR A 191 -9.88 3.65 1.85
N TRP A 192 -11.17 3.97 1.66
CA TRP A 192 -11.83 5.08 2.37
C TRP A 192 -11.83 4.89 3.89
N ALA A 193 -12.20 3.70 4.36
CA ALA A 193 -12.28 3.43 5.79
C ALA A 193 -10.90 3.48 6.46
N LEU A 194 -9.86 2.97 5.79
CA LEU A 194 -8.48 3.00 6.29
C LEU A 194 -7.95 4.42 6.38
N GLU A 195 -8.10 5.22 5.33
CA GLU A 195 -7.64 6.60 5.31
C GLU A 195 -8.29 7.44 6.40
N ARG A 196 -9.59 7.24 6.62
CA ARG A 196 -10.33 7.92 7.68
C ARG A 196 -9.92 7.43 9.07
N ALA A 197 -9.82 6.12 9.29
CA ALA A 197 -9.49 5.56 10.59
C ALA A 197 -8.04 5.83 11.00
N ALA A 198 -7.12 5.91 10.03
CA ALA A 198 -5.71 6.21 10.29
C ALA A 198 -5.47 7.64 10.82
N ARG A 199 -6.47 8.52 10.79
CA ARG A 199 -6.40 9.84 11.45
C ARG A 199 -6.18 9.72 12.95
N HIS A 200 -6.65 8.64 13.59
CA HIS A 200 -6.38 8.37 15.00
C HIS A 200 -4.88 8.19 15.31
N LEU A 201 -4.05 7.89 14.31
CA LEU A 201 -2.61 7.71 14.47
C LEU A 201 -1.84 9.03 14.34
N ALA A 202 -2.47 10.10 13.85
CA ALA A 202 -1.79 11.35 13.51
C ALA A 202 -1.21 12.08 14.74
N ASP A 203 -1.84 11.91 15.90
CA ASP A 203 -1.50 12.64 17.13
C ASP A 203 -0.42 11.94 17.98
N VAL A 204 0.04 10.75 17.57
CA VAL A 204 1.06 10.01 18.33
C VAL A 204 2.45 10.50 17.97
N ALA A 205 2.86 11.60 18.59
CA ALA A 205 4.19 12.19 18.42
C ALA A 205 5.31 11.18 18.70
N GLY A 206 6.36 11.19 17.87
CA GLY A 206 7.48 10.27 18.01
C GLY A 206 7.22 8.83 17.50
N ALA A 207 6.11 8.58 16.80
CA ALA A 207 5.88 7.34 16.06
C ALA A 207 5.47 7.59 14.61
N ALA A 208 6.10 6.88 13.68
CA ALA A 208 5.66 6.75 12.30
C ALA A 208 4.81 5.49 12.18
N PHE A 209 3.78 5.51 11.34
CA PHE A 209 2.88 4.38 11.13
C PHE A 209 2.79 3.97 9.67
N ALA A 210 2.62 2.67 9.45
CA ALA A 210 2.22 2.09 8.18
C ALA A 210 1.01 1.18 8.41
N VAL A 211 -0.05 1.36 7.63
CA VAL A 211 -1.26 0.55 7.68
C VAL A 211 -1.35 -0.23 6.37
N GLU A 212 -1.30 -1.56 6.45
CA GLU A 212 -1.45 -2.47 5.30
C GLU A 212 -2.82 -3.14 5.34
N ALA A 213 -3.51 -3.15 4.20
CA ALA A 213 -4.70 -3.97 4.01
C ALA A 213 -4.89 -4.35 2.54
N GLY A 214 -5.03 -5.65 2.25
CA GLY A 214 -5.43 -6.11 0.92
C GLY A 214 -4.49 -5.78 -0.24
N GLY A 215 -3.23 -5.41 0.05
CA GLY A 215 -2.25 -4.96 -0.94
C GLY A 215 -2.09 -3.44 -1.00
N ASP A 216 -2.87 -2.68 -0.23
CA ASP A 216 -2.80 -1.23 -0.15
C ASP A 216 -2.11 -0.79 1.15
N LEU A 217 -1.37 0.32 1.09
CA LEU A 217 -0.60 0.87 2.21
C LEU A 217 -0.97 2.34 2.44
N LEU A 218 -1.17 2.71 3.70
CA LEU A 218 -1.20 4.11 4.10
C LEU A 218 -0.08 4.38 5.10
N LEU A 219 0.73 5.38 4.78
CA LEU A 219 1.95 5.72 5.50
C LEU A 219 1.81 7.09 6.15
N ARG A 220 2.24 7.18 7.40
CA ARG A 220 2.31 8.40 8.18
C ARG A 220 3.73 8.55 8.72
N GLY A 221 4.36 9.68 8.39
CA GLY A 221 5.65 10.05 8.97
C GLY A 221 5.52 10.31 10.48
N ALA A 222 6.64 10.23 11.20
CA ALA A 222 6.65 10.60 12.62
C ALA A 222 6.56 12.12 12.76
N GLN A 223 5.66 12.59 13.62
CA GLN A 223 5.68 13.99 14.05
C GLN A 223 6.78 14.19 15.09
N PRO A 224 7.55 15.30 15.03
CA PRO A 224 8.55 15.60 16.04
C PRO A 224 7.89 15.80 17.43
N ALA A 225 8.53 15.26 18.47
CA ALA A 225 8.07 15.44 19.84
C ALA A 225 8.07 16.94 20.19
N GLY A 226 6.91 17.46 20.60
CA GLY A 226 6.74 18.89 20.96
C GLY A 226 6.08 19.75 19.88
N ALA A 227 5.73 19.20 18.70
CA ALA A 227 4.75 19.85 17.85
C ALA A 227 3.40 19.86 18.58
N SER A 228 2.87 21.06 18.86
CA SER A 228 1.49 21.18 19.35
C SER A 228 0.57 20.41 18.39
N PRO A 229 -0.45 19.69 18.87
CA PRO A 229 -1.48 19.15 17.99
C PRO A 229 -1.94 20.31 17.13
N ARG A 230 -1.68 20.25 15.81
CA ARG A 230 -2.37 21.17 14.90
C ARG A 230 -3.83 20.93 15.20
N ALA A 231 -4.57 22.00 15.52
CA ALA A 231 -5.99 21.91 15.78
C ALA A 231 -6.64 21.24 14.56
N ALA A 232 -6.82 19.92 14.65
CA ALA A 232 -7.47 19.15 13.63
C ALA A 232 -8.88 19.73 13.49
N ASP A 233 -9.25 19.97 12.23
CA ASP A 233 -10.60 20.23 11.75
C ASP A 233 -11.67 20.03 12.81
N ARG A 234 -12.18 21.16 13.30
CA ARG A 234 -13.52 21.19 13.90
C ARG A 234 -14.44 20.48 12.90
N PRO A 235 -15.26 19.49 13.32
CA PRO A 235 -16.13 18.80 12.38
C PRO A 235 -16.98 19.85 11.68
N ALA A 236 -16.82 20.00 10.37
CA ALA A 236 -17.71 20.78 9.55
C ALA A 236 -19.09 20.09 9.63
N THR A 237 -19.94 20.56 10.53
CA THR A 237 -21.38 20.43 10.37
C THR A 237 -21.77 21.24 9.15
N GLY A 238 -21.67 20.62 7.98
CA GLY A 238 -22.02 21.21 6.69
C GLY A 238 -21.51 20.34 5.56
N SER A 239 -22.42 19.92 4.67
CA SER A 239 -22.11 19.24 3.42
C SER A 239 -21.23 20.15 2.55
N ALA A 240 -19.91 20.00 2.62
CA ALA A 240 -18.98 20.54 1.65
C ALA A 240 -18.59 19.39 0.72
N GLY A 241 -18.84 19.57 -0.59
CA GLY A 241 -18.48 18.59 -1.60
C GLY A 241 -16.98 18.31 -1.59
N ILE A 242 -16.60 17.06 -1.88
CA ILE A 242 -15.21 16.62 -1.99
C ILE A 242 -14.63 17.16 -3.31
N ASP A 243 -14.05 18.37 -3.26
CA ASP A 243 -13.29 18.97 -4.35
C ASP A 243 -11.88 18.31 -4.44
N PRO A 244 -11.39 17.84 -5.60
CA PRO A 244 -10.06 17.24 -5.71
C PRO A 244 -8.91 18.23 -5.55
N ASP A 245 -9.15 19.50 -5.90
CA ASP A 245 -8.16 20.56 -5.79
C ASP A 245 -8.12 21.14 -4.37
N ASP A 246 -9.18 20.90 -3.58
CA ASP A 246 -9.17 21.03 -2.12
C ASP A 246 -8.58 19.76 -1.49
N CYS A 247 -7.31 19.52 -1.79
CA CYS A 247 -6.45 18.80 -0.88
C CYS A 247 -6.37 19.64 0.39
N GLY A 248 -7.23 19.34 1.38
CA GLY A 248 -7.19 20.00 2.68
C GLY A 248 -5.74 20.19 3.11
N ASP A 249 -5.36 21.45 3.33
CA ASP A 249 -3.99 21.94 3.46
C ASP A 249 -3.08 20.97 4.23
N LEU A 250 -2.41 20.12 3.46
CA LEU A 250 -1.13 19.52 3.80
C LEU A 250 -0.14 20.07 2.79
N THR A 251 0.11 21.38 2.86
CA THR A 251 1.31 21.99 2.29
C THR A 251 2.53 21.19 2.73
N THR A 252 3.00 20.31 1.83
CA THR A 252 4.35 19.75 1.87
C THR A 252 5.25 20.87 1.40
N GLY A 253 5.79 21.62 2.36
CA GLY A 253 6.88 22.54 2.09
C GLY A 253 8.12 21.74 1.74
N ASP A 254 8.41 21.59 0.45
CA ASP A 254 9.78 21.44 -0.03
C ASP A 254 10.20 22.82 -0.56
N ASP A 255 10.92 23.57 0.28
CA ASP A 255 12.09 24.36 -0.12
C ASP A 255 12.74 25.04 1.10
N ALA A 256 14.07 24.92 1.15
CA ALA A 256 15.03 25.52 2.09
C ALA A 256 15.29 24.79 3.43
N ALA A 257 16.44 24.11 3.44
CA ALA A 257 17.20 23.59 4.58
C ALA A 257 16.92 24.27 5.94
N THR A 258 16.27 23.53 6.84
CA THR A 258 16.36 23.72 8.29
C THR A 258 16.39 22.34 8.95
N PRO A 259 17.45 21.93 9.66
CA PRO A 259 17.54 20.59 10.24
C PRO A 259 16.93 20.61 11.65
N ALA A 260 15.73 20.04 11.85
CA ALA A 260 15.26 19.63 13.19
C ALA A 260 13.91 18.88 13.15
N SER A 261 13.94 17.59 12.82
CA SER A 261 12.90 16.63 13.20
C SER A 261 13.47 15.23 12.99
N GLY A 262 13.44 14.36 14.01
CA GLY A 262 14.13 13.07 13.97
C GLY A 262 13.88 12.31 12.68
N ASP A 263 14.94 12.09 11.90
CA ASP A 263 14.91 11.45 10.59
C ASP A 263 14.42 10.00 10.71
N VAL A 264 13.10 9.80 10.67
CA VAL A 264 12.58 8.44 10.47
C VAL A 264 12.84 8.08 9.01
N GLU A 265 13.63 7.03 8.79
CA GLU A 265 13.93 6.51 7.46
C GLU A 265 12.62 6.18 6.72
N PRO A 266 12.48 6.54 5.43
CA PRO A 266 11.28 6.22 4.66
C PRO A 266 10.97 4.72 4.73
N TRP A 267 9.67 4.40 4.67
CA TRP A 267 9.23 3.03 4.49
C TRP A 267 9.68 2.53 3.12
N ARG A 268 10.24 1.31 3.07
CA ARG A 268 10.57 0.65 1.81
C ARG A 268 9.40 -0.22 1.40
N VAL A 269 8.74 0.17 0.34
CA VAL A 269 7.58 -0.54 -0.22
C VAL A 269 8.05 -1.34 -1.42
N GLU A 270 8.03 -2.66 -1.32
CA GLU A 270 8.33 -3.56 -2.43
C GLU A 270 7.07 -3.81 -3.26
N ILE A 271 7.20 -3.66 -4.57
CA ILE A 271 6.16 -3.90 -5.55
C ILE A 271 6.44 -5.25 -6.20
N GLU A 272 5.62 -6.24 -5.88
CA GLU A 272 5.74 -7.60 -6.43
C GLU A 272 5.30 -7.67 -7.90
N HIS A 273 5.91 -8.59 -8.66
CA HIS A 273 5.50 -8.87 -10.03
C HIS A 273 4.13 -9.59 -10.06
N PRO A 274 3.16 -9.12 -10.87
CA PRO A 274 1.77 -9.61 -10.81
C PRO A 274 1.59 -11.09 -11.19
N ARG A 275 2.50 -11.65 -12.00
CA ARG A 275 2.49 -13.08 -12.37
C ARG A 275 3.46 -13.97 -11.57
N ASP A 276 4.45 -13.39 -10.90
CA ASP A 276 5.43 -14.15 -10.11
C ASP A 276 5.84 -13.37 -8.87
N ARG A 277 5.18 -13.67 -7.76
CA ARG A 277 5.36 -12.96 -6.48
C ARG A 277 6.74 -13.12 -5.85
N ARG A 278 7.61 -13.97 -6.41
CA ARG A 278 9.00 -14.08 -5.98
C ARG A 278 9.86 -12.94 -6.53
N LEU A 279 9.37 -12.23 -7.54
CA LEU A 279 10.08 -11.14 -8.20
C LEU A 279 9.55 -9.80 -7.69
N VAL A 280 10.49 -8.90 -7.37
CA VAL A 280 10.20 -7.51 -7.00
C VAL A 280 10.49 -6.63 -8.22
N LEU A 281 9.46 -5.92 -8.71
CA LEU A 281 9.56 -4.99 -9.84
C LEU A 281 10.26 -3.68 -9.47
N ALA A 282 10.05 -3.22 -8.23
CA ALA A 282 10.65 -2.02 -7.70
C ALA A 282 10.55 -1.99 -6.17
N THR A 283 11.44 -1.22 -5.55
CA THR A 283 11.33 -0.83 -4.14
C THR A 283 11.21 0.69 -4.09
N LEU A 284 10.12 1.20 -3.54
CA LEU A 284 9.84 2.64 -3.45
C LEU A 284 10.07 3.14 -2.00
N PRO A 285 10.89 4.19 -1.80
CA PRO A 285 10.95 4.87 -0.51
C PRO A 285 9.76 5.81 -0.37
N VAL A 286 8.88 5.57 0.61
CA VAL A 286 7.68 6.38 0.85
C VAL A 286 7.65 6.81 2.31
N ARG A 287 7.55 8.13 2.54
CA ARG A 287 7.50 8.71 3.90
C ARG A 287 6.07 8.79 4.41
N GLU A 288 5.19 9.26 3.56
CA GLU A 288 3.79 9.52 3.87
C GLU A 288 2.92 9.40 2.62
N GLY A 289 1.61 9.30 2.82
CA GLY A 289 0.62 9.19 1.75
C GLY A 289 0.09 7.77 1.59
N GLY A 290 -0.63 7.53 0.50
CA GLY A 290 -1.17 6.24 0.11
C GLY A 290 -0.33 5.57 -0.98
N VAL A 291 -0.26 4.24 -0.93
CA VAL A 291 0.21 3.38 -2.02
C VAL A 291 -0.88 2.36 -2.28
N ALA A 292 -1.46 2.40 -3.47
CA ALA A 292 -2.49 1.44 -3.85
C ALA A 292 -2.07 0.65 -5.08
N THR A 293 -2.44 -0.63 -5.12
CA THR A 293 -2.12 -1.51 -6.25
C THR A 293 -3.37 -2.19 -6.79
N ALA A 294 -3.66 -1.94 -8.06
CA ALA A 294 -4.69 -2.66 -8.82
C ALA A 294 -4.02 -3.70 -9.72
N VAL A 295 -4.67 -4.86 -9.87
CA VAL A 295 -4.21 -5.95 -10.75
C VAL A 295 -5.35 -6.31 -11.68
N ALA A 296 -5.04 -6.48 -12.96
CA ALA A 296 -5.97 -7.04 -13.92
C ALA A 296 -6.25 -8.50 -13.53
N SER A 297 -7.46 -8.75 -13.02
CA SER A 297 -7.92 -10.09 -12.70
C SER A 297 -8.93 -10.50 -13.77
N GLY A 298 -8.77 -11.70 -14.33
CA GLY A 298 -9.70 -12.26 -15.33
C GLY A 298 -11.11 -12.52 -14.79
N ASP A 299 -11.29 -12.41 -13.48
CA ASP A 299 -12.52 -12.56 -12.73
C ASP A 299 -12.55 -11.56 -11.55
N ALA A 300 -13.41 -10.54 -11.68
CA ALA A 300 -13.91 -9.64 -10.63
C ALA A 300 -12.88 -8.80 -9.83
N SER A 301 -12.68 -7.55 -10.28
CA SER A 301 -12.57 -6.30 -9.49
C SER A 301 -11.91 -5.17 -10.28
N VAL A 302 -11.35 -5.47 -11.45
CA VAL A 302 -11.03 -4.48 -12.50
C VAL A 302 -11.29 -5.15 -13.85
N VAL A 303 -12.55 -5.22 -14.25
CA VAL A 303 -12.90 -5.64 -15.60
C VAL A 303 -13.03 -4.40 -16.47
N ASP A 304 -12.25 -4.40 -17.54
CA ASP A 304 -12.30 -3.49 -18.67
C ASP A 304 -13.71 -3.44 -19.26
N LEU A 305 -14.47 -2.38 -18.94
CA LEU A 305 -15.82 -2.17 -19.47
C LEU A 305 -15.84 -1.68 -20.91
N ARG A 306 -14.69 -1.35 -21.53
CA ARG A 306 -14.67 -0.70 -22.85
C ARG A 306 -14.17 -1.57 -23.99
N SER A 307 -13.37 -2.60 -23.76
CA SER A 307 -12.63 -3.19 -24.87
C SER A 307 -13.16 -4.51 -25.42
N GLY A 308 -13.81 -5.36 -24.61
CA GLY A 308 -14.08 -6.74 -25.03
C GLY A 308 -12.82 -7.50 -25.47
N ILE A 309 -11.62 -7.01 -25.10
CA ILE A 309 -10.34 -7.64 -25.43
C ILE A 309 -10.07 -8.69 -24.35
N PRO A 310 -9.85 -9.96 -24.74
CA PRO A 310 -9.76 -11.07 -23.79
C PRO A 310 -8.49 -11.06 -22.93
N GLU A 311 -7.49 -10.23 -23.22
CA GLU A 311 -6.26 -10.14 -22.44
C GLU A 311 -5.93 -8.70 -22.01
N PRO A 312 -5.66 -8.46 -20.72
CA PRO A 312 -5.31 -7.13 -20.22
C PRO A 312 -3.92 -6.72 -20.71
N THR A 313 -3.82 -5.50 -21.25
CA THR A 313 -2.53 -4.92 -21.70
C THR A 313 -1.71 -4.36 -20.54
N VAL A 314 -2.37 -3.92 -19.46
CA VAL A 314 -1.76 -3.55 -18.18
C VAL A 314 -2.13 -4.62 -17.15
N LEU A 315 -1.14 -5.36 -16.65
CA LEU A 315 -1.33 -6.43 -15.67
C LEU A 315 -1.52 -5.91 -14.26
N ALA A 316 -0.82 -4.83 -13.91
CA ALA A 316 -0.96 -4.16 -12.63
C ALA A 316 -0.56 -2.69 -12.72
N ALA A 317 -1.13 -1.89 -11.84
CA ALA A 317 -0.76 -0.50 -11.65
C ALA A 317 -0.59 -0.23 -10.15
N THR A 318 0.55 0.33 -9.77
CA THR A 318 0.79 0.83 -8.41
C THR A 318 0.89 2.35 -8.45
N VAL A 319 0.03 3.03 -7.71
CA VAL A 319 0.01 4.50 -7.60
C VAL A 319 0.37 4.89 -6.18
N VAL A 320 1.29 5.85 -6.05
CA VAL A 320 1.64 6.55 -4.82
C VAL A 320 1.14 7.99 -4.93
N GLY A 321 0.40 8.45 -3.92
CA GLY A 321 -0.15 9.81 -3.87
C GLY A 321 -0.53 10.23 -2.45
N PRO A 322 -1.05 11.46 -2.27
CA PRO A 322 -1.38 12.00 -0.95
C PRO A 322 -2.58 11.30 -0.29
N SER A 323 -3.54 10.83 -1.11
CA SER A 323 -4.73 10.10 -0.66
C SER A 323 -4.64 8.63 -1.08
N LEU A 324 -4.91 7.72 -0.15
CA LEU A 324 -5.01 6.29 -0.43
C LEU A 324 -6.21 6.00 -1.33
N VAL A 325 -7.34 6.63 -1.05
CA VAL A 325 -8.57 6.50 -1.83
C VAL A 325 -8.33 6.85 -3.29
N TRP A 326 -7.75 8.02 -3.57
CA TRP A 326 -7.51 8.44 -4.95
C TRP A 326 -6.40 7.66 -5.62
N SER A 327 -5.36 7.24 -4.89
CA SER A 327 -4.34 6.33 -5.43
C SER A 327 -4.97 5.02 -5.92
N ASP A 328 -5.92 4.48 -5.16
CA ASP A 328 -6.65 3.26 -5.50
C ASP A 328 -7.58 3.45 -6.70
N VAL A 329 -8.31 4.58 -6.76
CA VAL A 329 -9.11 4.96 -7.95
C VAL A 329 -8.22 5.04 -9.19
N TRP A 330 -7.07 5.71 -9.11
CA TRP A 330 -6.16 5.87 -10.24
C TRP A 330 -5.49 4.58 -10.66
N ALA A 331 -5.16 3.70 -9.71
CA ALA A 331 -4.60 2.38 -10.03
C ALA A 331 -5.61 1.53 -10.81
N ARG A 332 -6.88 1.46 -10.38
CA ARG A 332 -7.92 0.74 -11.12
C ARG A 332 -8.17 1.36 -12.49
N THR A 333 -8.18 2.69 -12.57
CA THR A 333 -8.35 3.40 -13.83
C THR A 333 -7.20 3.12 -14.79
N ALA A 334 -5.96 3.08 -14.33
CA ALA A 334 -4.81 2.73 -15.16
C ALA A 334 -4.94 1.32 -15.76
N VAL A 335 -5.36 0.35 -14.95
CA VAL A 335 -5.60 -1.01 -15.43
C VAL A 335 -6.74 -1.04 -16.47
N ALA A 336 -7.86 -0.36 -16.20
CA ALA A 336 -9.00 -0.29 -17.11
C ALA A 336 -8.70 0.44 -18.43
N ARG A 337 -7.78 1.42 -18.42
CA ARG A 337 -7.35 2.18 -19.60
C ARG A 337 -6.42 1.39 -20.53
N GLY A 338 -5.85 0.29 -20.07
CA GLY A 338 -4.89 -0.50 -20.83
C GLY A 338 -3.68 0.31 -21.28
N THR A 339 -3.17 0.08 -22.50
CA THR A 339 -1.99 0.76 -23.04
C THR A 339 -2.06 2.29 -22.99
N SER A 340 -3.26 2.88 -23.10
CA SER A 340 -3.44 4.34 -23.02
C SER A 340 -3.12 4.92 -21.63
N ALA A 341 -2.96 4.07 -20.62
CA ALA A 341 -2.52 4.48 -19.29
C ALA A 341 -1.12 5.07 -19.28
N VAL A 342 -0.22 4.64 -20.17
CA VAL A 342 1.19 5.09 -20.22
C VAL A 342 1.30 6.60 -20.38
N GLU A 343 0.51 7.19 -21.26
CA GLU A 343 0.49 8.66 -21.45
C GLU A 343 -0.37 9.34 -20.39
N TRP A 344 -1.48 8.71 -20.00
CA TRP A 344 -2.43 9.28 -19.06
C TRP A 344 -1.85 9.49 -17.65
N VAL A 345 -1.04 8.55 -17.12
CA VAL A 345 -0.49 8.69 -15.75
C VAL A 345 0.40 9.92 -15.59
N ALA A 346 1.01 10.42 -16.66
CA ALA A 346 1.79 11.66 -16.65
C ALA A 346 0.93 12.92 -16.42
N THR A 347 -0.40 12.81 -16.54
CA THR A 347 -1.35 13.91 -16.30
C THR A 347 -1.80 14.00 -14.85
N LEU A 348 -1.62 12.94 -14.05
CA LEU A 348 -2.07 12.87 -12.66
C LEU A 348 -1.14 13.69 -11.76
N ARG A 349 -1.50 14.91 -11.35
CA ARG A 349 -0.66 15.76 -10.48
C ARG A 349 -0.40 15.12 -9.11
N GLY A 350 0.79 15.38 -8.54
CA GLY A 350 1.16 14.91 -7.21
C GLY A 350 1.22 13.39 -7.04
N THR A 351 1.44 12.64 -8.14
CA THR A 351 1.51 11.18 -8.09
C THR A 351 2.84 10.64 -8.60
N ARG A 352 3.15 9.41 -8.24
CA ARG A 352 4.23 8.63 -8.85
C ARG A 352 3.86 7.16 -8.78
N GLY A 353 4.50 6.33 -9.57
CA GLY A 353 4.19 4.91 -9.53
C GLY A 353 4.77 4.12 -10.67
N LEU A 354 4.21 2.94 -10.88
CA LEU A 354 4.56 2.09 -12.01
C LEU A 354 3.38 1.32 -12.57
N LEU A 355 3.48 0.99 -13.86
CA LEU A 355 2.60 0.08 -14.59
C LEU A 355 3.42 -1.15 -14.97
N ALA A 356 2.89 -2.34 -14.71
CA ALA A 356 3.41 -3.60 -15.22
C ALA A 356 2.59 -4.01 -16.45
N LEU A 357 3.19 -3.95 -17.64
CA LEU A 357 2.52 -4.27 -18.90
C LEU A 357 2.62 -5.75 -19.25
N ALA A 358 1.70 -6.23 -20.09
CA ALA A 358 1.59 -7.63 -20.46
C ALA A 358 2.78 -8.17 -21.29
N ASP A 359 3.47 -7.27 -21.99
CA ASP A 359 4.70 -7.52 -22.76
C ASP A 359 5.97 -7.62 -21.88
N GLY A 360 5.83 -7.44 -20.56
CA GLY A 360 6.94 -7.45 -19.61
C GLY A 360 7.58 -6.07 -19.38
N THR A 361 7.14 -5.04 -20.10
CA THR A 361 7.61 -3.67 -19.88
C THR A 361 7.11 -3.15 -18.52
N VAL A 362 7.98 -2.41 -17.83
CA VAL A 362 7.60 -1.65 -16.62
C VAL A 362 7.71 -0.17 -16.93
N HIS A 363 6.58 0.51 -16.99
CA HIS A 363 6.54 1.97 -17.14
C HIS A 363 6.53 2.62 -15.75
N ARG A 364 7.35 3.64 -15.53
CA ARG A 364 7.42 4.40 -14.27
C ARG A 364 7.14 5.87 -14.54
N TRP A 365 6.42 6.52 -13.63
CA TRP A 365 6.18 7.96 -13.72
C TRP A 365 6.36 8.65 -12.38
N HIS A 366 6.56 9.96 -12.46
CA HIS A 366 6.47 10.89 -11.36
C HIS A 366 6.01 12.23 -11.90
N THR A 367 5.00 12.80 -11.26
CA THR A 367 4.48 14.14 -11.53
C THR A 367 4.64 15.01 -10.29
N PRO A 368 5.10 16.26 -10.44
CA PRO A 368 5.13 17.23 -9.34
C PRO A 368 3.72 17.48 -8.79
N GLY A 369 3.67 17.78 -7.48
CA GLY A 369 2.47 18.23 -6.77
C GLY A 369 2.11 19.66 -7.10
#